data_AF-A0AA51R9Z3-F1
#
_entry.id   AF-A0AA51R9Z3-F1
#
_cell.length_a   1.000
_cell.length_b   1.000
_cell.length_c   1.000
_cell.angle_alpha   90.00
_cell.angle_beta   90.00
_cell.angle_gamma   90.00
#
_symmetry.space_group_name_H-M   'P 1'
#
loop_
_entity.id
_entity.type
_entity.pdbx_description
1 polymer ?
#
loop_
_entity_poly.entity_id
_entity_poly.type
_entity_poly.pdbx_seq_one_letter_code
_entity_poly.pdbx_strand_id
1 'polypeptide(L)'
;MIQIIKQAAIDAVDQSSPTSVSYGIVTKVNPLVINVDQRMNISSRMILLTSNVIDKEIDVEIEDETEETNSHIHKYKGKKKYKVLKGLKVGEKVLLLRVQGGQKYIVWDRLWNYDT
;
A
#
# COMPACT_ATOMS: atom_id res chain seq x y z
N MET A 1 40.11 -18.04 9.66
CA MET A 1 39.45 -17.28 10.75
C MET A 1 38.64 -16.08 10.25
N ILE A 2 39.20 -15.15 9.46
CA ILE A 2 38.46 -13.98 8.95
C ILE A 2 37.16 -14.36 8.23
N GLN A 3 37.19 -15.42 7.42
CA GLN A 3 36.02 -15.89 6.67
C GLN A 3 34.89 -16.40 7.58
N ILE A 4 35.23 -17.03 8.71
CA ILE A 4 34.27 -17.50 9.72
C ILE A 4 33.65 -16.31 10.46
N ILE A 5 34.46 -15.30 10.80
CA ILE A 5 33.96 -14.07 11.46
C ILE A 5 33.04 -13.30 10.51
N LYS A 6 33.40 -13.19 9.23
CA LYS A 6 32.56 -12.57 8.20
C LYS A 6 31.23 -13.32 8.03
N GLN A 7 31.29 -14.65 8.00
CA GLN A 7 30.08 -15.47 7.88
C GLN A 7 29.19 -15.33 9.12
N ALA A 8 29.75 -15.42 10.32
CA ALA A 8 29.00 -15.25 11.57
C ALA A 8 28.35 -13.86 11.69
N ALA A 9 29.00 -12.81 11.18
CA ALA A 9 28.43 -11.46 11.13
C ALA A 9 27.23 -11.37 10.17
N ILE A 10 27.31 -12.02 9.00
CA ILE A 10 26.19 -12.09 8.03
C ILE A 10 25.05 -12.92 8.61
N ASP A 11 25.35 -14.09 9.17
CA ASP A 11 24.35 -15.00 9.76
C ASP A 11 23.60 -14.33 10.92
N ALA A 12 24.28 -13.52 11.74
CA ALA A 12 23.66 -12.76 12.80
C ALA A 12 22.67 -11.69 12.28
N VAL A 13 23.00 -11.04 11.15
CA VAL A 13 22.10 -10.08 10.50
C VAL A 13 20.89 -10.79 9.89
N ASP A 14 21.10 -11.91 9.21
CA ASP A 14 20.01 -12.69 8.62
C ASP A 14 19.07 -13.26 9.69
N GLN A 15 19.63 -13.76 10.81
CA GLN A 15 18.85 -14.21 11.97
C GLN A 15 18.07 -13.07 12.62
N SER A 16 18.58 -11.84 12.60
CA SER A 16 17.86 -10.67 13.10
C SER A 16 16.62 -10.31 12.26
N SER A 17 16.48 -10.92 11.07
CA SER A 17 15.38 -10.72 10.10
C SER A 17 15.01 -9.24 9.98
N PRO A 18 15.94 -8.39 9.53
CA PRO A 18 15.67 -6.98 9.32
C PRO A 18 14.52 -6.80 8.34
N THR A 19 13.87 -5.64 8.37
CA THR A 19 12.74 -5.32 7.48
C THR A 19 13.04 -5.73 6.04
N SER A 20 12.22 -6.63 5.49
CA SER A 20 12.36 -7.12 4.12
C SER A 20 11.23 -6.59 3.24
N VAL A 21 11.55 -6.30 1.98
CA VAL A 21 10.56 -5.99 0.95
C VAL A 21 10.11 -7.29 0.30
N SER A 22 8.80 -7.50 0.19
CA SER A 22 8.18 -8.67 -0.44
C SER A 22 7.03 -8.25 -1.33
N TYR A 23 6.60 -9.13 -2.23
CA TYR A 23 5.46 -8.91 -3.10
C TYR A 23 4.33 -9.85 -2.74
N GLY A 24 3.09 -9.38 -2.91
CA GLY A 24 1.94 -10.22 -2.68
C GLY A 24 0.80 -9.98 -3.66
N ILE A 25 -0.10 -10.95 -3.74
CA ILE A 25 -1.35 -10.86 -4.50
C ILE A 25 -2.52 -10.94 -3.52
N VAL A 26 -3.46 -10.01 -3.64
CA VAL A 26 -4.67 -10.01 -2.82
C VAL A 26 -5.57 -11.16 -3.27
N THR A 27 -5.85 -12.11 -2.38
CA THR A 27 -6.70 -13.27 -2.67
C THR A 27 -8.13 -13.08 -2.20
N LYS A 28 -8.34 -12.35 -1.10
CA LYS A 28 -9.65 -11.98 -0.55
C LYS A 28 -9.58 -10.60 0.08
N VAL A 29 -10.69 -9.86 0.07
CA VAL A 29 -10.77 -8.49 0.63
C VAL A 29 -11.57 -8.40 1.93
N ASN A 30 -12.48 -9.34 2.19
CA ASN A 30 -13.24 -9.40 3.45
C ASN A 30 -13.47 -10.86 3.90
N PRO A 31 -12.68 -11.38 4.87
CA PRO A 31 -11.52 -10.74 5.49
C PRO A 31 -10.33 -10.66 4.52
N LEU A 32 -9.49 -9.63 4.68
CA LEU A 32 -8.33 -9.42 3.82
C LEU A 32 -7.32 -10.58 3.96
N VAL A 33 -6.95 -11.17 2.82
CA VAL A 33 -5.92 -12.23 2.73
C VAL A 33 -5.02 -11.92 1.55
N ILE A 34 -3.72 -11.90 1.80
CA ILE A 34 -2.69 -11.64 0.78
C ILE A 34 -1.77 -12.85 0.71
N ASN A 35 -1.52 -13.34 -0.49
CA ASN A 35 -0.53 -14.37 -0.74
C ASN A 35 0.82 -13.72 -1.01
N VAL A 36 1.83 -14.03 -0.21
CA VAL A 36 3.18 -13.47 -0.32
C VAL A 36 4.09 -14.48 -1.03
N ASP A 37 4.73 -14.03 -2.12
CA ASP A 37 5.72 -14.79 -2.89
C ASP A 37 5.33 -16.24 -3.24
N GLN A 38 4.02 -16.53 -3.42
CA GLN A 38 3.48 -17.87 -3.68
C GLN A 38 3.79 -18.92 -2.58
N ARG A 39 4.28 -18.49 -1.42
CA ARG A 39 4.72 -19.39 -0.34
C ARG A 39 3.78 -19.40 0.85
N MET A 40 3.14 -18.27 1.14
CA MET A 40 2.39 -18.10 2.38
C MET A 40 1.21 -17.16 2.22
N ASN A 41 0.09 -17.47 2.87
CA ASN A 41 -1.05 -16.56 2.98
C ASN A 41 -1.01 -15.85 4.34
N ILE A 42 -1.03 -14.52 4.31
CA ILE A 42 -1.15 -13.67 5.50
C ILE A 42 -2.59 -13.21 5.68
N SER A 43 -3.09 -13.26 6.91
CA SER A 43 -4.44 -12.87 7.27
C SER A 43 -4.50 -11.42 7.74
N SER A 44 -5.69 -10.81 7.71
CA SER A 44 -5.92 -9.42 8.13
C SER A 44 -5.32 -9.03 9.49
N ARG A 45 -5.16 -9.94 10.45
CA ARG A 45 -4.55 -9.65 11.77
C ARG A 45 -3.04 -9.39 11.70
N MET A 46 -2.40 -9.92 10.66
CA MET A 46 -0.96 -9.81 10.40
C MET A 46 -0.66 -8.66 9.43
N ILE A 47 -1.68 -7.95 8.94
CA ILE A 47 -1.54 -6.90 7.93
C ILE A 47 -1.78 -5.54 8.57
N LEU A 48 -0.89 -4.60 8.28
CA LEU A 48 -1.03 -3.17 8.55
C LEU A 48 -1.24 -2.47 7.21
N LEU A 49 -2.39 -1.83 7.03
CA LEU A 49 -2.71 -1.11 5.80
C LEU A 49 -2.22 0.33 5.89
N THR A 50 -1.52 0.81 4.86
CA THR A 50 -1.20 2.22 4.76
C THR A 50 -2.38 3.01 4.21
N SER A 51 -2.26 4.30 4.42
CA SER A 51 -3.10 5.35 3.88
C SER A 51 -3.27 5.33 2.34
N ASN A 52 -2.40 4.63 1.59
CA ASN A 52 -2.45 4.53 0.13
C ASN A 52 -3.40 3.44 -0.39
N VAL A 53 -3.76 2.48 0.46
CA VAL A 53 -4.51 1.27 0.08
C VAL A 53 -5.85 1.14 0.82
N ILE A 54 -6.33 2.25 1.38
CA ILE A 54 -7.58 2.34 2.14
C ILE A 54 -8.49 3.38 1.51
N ASP A 55 -9.79 3.11 1.51
CA ASP A 55 -10.81 4.10 1.14
C ASP A 55 -10.82 5.25 2.13
N LYS A 56 -10.73 6.48 1.62
CA LYS A 56 -10.72 7.68 2.46
C LYS A 56 -11.72 8.69 1.96
N GLU A 57 -12.37 9.37 2.90
CA GLU A 57 -13.15 10.56 2.62
C GLU A 57 -12.22 11.78 2.78
N ILE A 58 -12.14 12.59 1.73
CA ILE A 58 -11.39 13.84 1.73
C ILE A 58 -12.35 14.99 1.42
N ASP A 59 -12.18 16.08 2.14
CA ASP A 59 -12.81 17.35 1.81
C ASP A 59 -11.93 18.04 0.75
N VAL A 60 -12.47 18.25 -0.45
CA VAL A 60 -11.77 18.98 -1.51
C VAL A 60 -12.37 20.38 -1.59
N GLU A 61 -11.49 21.38 -1.50
CA GLU A 61 -11.82 22.76 -1.87
C GLU A 61 -11.68 22.86 -3.39
N ILE A 62 -12.80 23.08 -4.07
CA ILE A 62 -12.83 23.27 -5.51
C ILE A 62 -12.86 24.77 -5.78
N GLU A 63 -11.84 25.25 -6.48
CA GLU A 63 -11.86 26.53 -7.19
C GLU A 63 -11.99 26.20 -8.68
N ASP A 64 -13.19 26.40 -9.23
CA ASP A 64 -13.47 26.12 -10.64
C ASP A 64 -14.23 27.29 -11.26
N GLU A 65 -14.02 27.51 -12.56
CA GLU A 65 -14.71 28.52 -13.36
C GLU A 65 -15.63 27.77 -14.34
N THR A 66 -16.90 28.13 -14.38
CA THR A 66 -17.89 27.47 -15.24
C THR A 66 -17.70 27.88 -16.71
N GLU A 67 -17.91 26.95 -17.65
CA GLU A 67 -17.80 27.23 -19.09
C GLU A 67 -18.81 28.28 -19.57
N GLU A 68 -18.38 29.05 -20.58
CA GLU A 68 -19.01 30.27 -21.06
C GLU A 68 -20.38 30.01 -21.71
N THR A 69 -21.43 30.59 -21.13
CA THR A 69 -22.66 30.90 -21.85
C THR A 69 -23.13 32.28 -21.39
N ASN A 70 -23.07 33.26 -22.30
CA ASN A 70 -23.53 34.65 -22.15
C ASN A 70 -22.73 35.59 -21.23
N SER A 71 -21.39 35.63 -21.36
CA SER A 71 -20.53 36.76 -20.91
C SER A 71 -20.58 37.14 -19.42
N HIS A 72 -20.95 36.22 -18.53
CA HIS A 72 -20.82 36.41 -17.09
C HIS A 72 -20.17 35.18 -16.44
N ILE A 73 -19.02 35.40 -15.81
CA ILE A 73 -18.25 34.36 -15.10
C ILE A 73 -18.63 34.40 -13.62
N HIS A 74 -19.07 33.28 -13.07
CA HIS A 74 -19.26 33.13 -11.63
C HIS A 74 -18.13 32.27 -11.04
N LYS A 75 -17.33 32.87 -10.15
CA LYS A 75 -16.40 32.10 -9.31
C LYS A 75 -17.19 31.25 -8.33
N TYR A 76 -17.11 29.93 -8.48
CA TYR A 76 -17.69 28.99 -7.52
C TYR A 76 -16.59 28.53 -6.56
N LYS A 77 -16.78 28.85 -5.27
CA LYS A 77 -15.99 28.26 -4.18
C LYS A 77 -16.91 27.42 -3.30
N GLY A 78 -16.70 26.11 -3.30
CA GLY A 78 -17.49 25.17 -2.51
C GLY A 78 -16.62 24.06 -1.95
N LYS A 79 -16.91 23.64 -0.71
CA LYS A 79 -16.34 22.42 -0.11
C LYS A 79 -17.21 21.24 -0.49
N LYS A 80 -16.65 20.24 -1.16
CA LYS A 80 -17.37 19.02 -1.52
C LYS A 80 -16.62 17.80 -1.00
N LYS A 81 -17.36 16.91 -0.35
CA LYS A 81 -16.85 15.64 0.15
C LYS A 81 -16.66 14.68 -1.01
N TYR A 82 -15.44 14.17 -1.17
CA TYR A 82 -15.13 13.13 -2.14
C TYR A 82 -14.64 11.87 -1.42
N LYS A 83 -15.18 10.73 -1.85
CA LYS A 83 -14.66 9.42 -1.41
C LYS A 83 -13.62 8.95 -2.41
N VAL A 84 -12.37 8.92 -1.99
CA VAL A 84 -11.27 8.36 -2.74
C VAL A 84 -11.27 6.84 -2.53
N LEU A 85 -11.70 6.11 -3.56
CA LEU A 85 -11.75 4.66 -3.57
C LEU A 85 -10.34 4.12 -3.85
N LYS A 86 -9.65 3.74 -2.79
CA LYS A 86 -8.28 3.22 -2.82
C LYS A 86 -8.17 1.86 -2.13
N GLY A 87 -9.27 1.26 -1.70
CA GLY A 87 -9.30 -0.09 -1.14
C GLY A 87 -8.73 -1.13 -2.11
N LEU A 88 -8.11 -2.15 -1.54
CA LEU A 88 -7.55 -3.28 -2.30
C LEU A 88 -8.66 -4.12 -2.94
N LYS A 89 -8.37 -4.67 -4.12
CA LYS A 89 -9.23 -5.60 -4.86
C LYS A 89 -8.55 -6.96 -5.03
N VAL A 90 -9.35 -8.01 -5.18
CA VAL A 90 -8.84 -9.36 -5.45
C VAL A 90 -8.07 -9.36 -6.78
N GLY A 91 -6.90 -9.99 -6.78
CA GLY A 91 -5.99 -10.06 -7.92
C GLY A 91 -4.95 -8.94 -7.99
N GLU A 92 -5.07 -7.88 -7.18
CA GLU A 92 -4.09 -6.79 -7.19
C GLU A 92 -2.76 -7.23 -6.60
N LYS A 93 -1.66 -6.78 -7.24
CA LYS A 93 -0.30 -6.97 -6.78
C LYS A 93 0.09 -5.82 -5.84
N VAL A 94 0.63 -6.15 -4.69
CA VAL A 94 0.98 -5.19 -3.63
C VAL A 94 2.42 -5.32 -3.18
N LEU A 95 2.99 -4.20 -2.77
CA LEU A 95 4.29 -4.11 -2.10
C LEU A 95 4.10 -4.27 -0.60
N LEU A 96 4.86 -5.19 0.00
CA LEU A 96 4.80 -5.52 1.42
C LEU A 96 6.14 -5.24 2.07
N LEU A 97 6.11 -4.68 3.29
CA LEU A 97 7.27 -4.54 4.16
C LEU A 97 7.07 -5.44 5.39
N ARG A 98 7.99 -6.37 5.63
CA ARG A 98 7.97 -7.22 6.82
C ARG A 98 8.46 -6.43 8.03
N VAL A 99 7.72 -6.46 9.14
CA VAL A 99 8.13 -5.82 10.39
C VAL A 99 9.10 -6.73 11.15
N GLN A 100 10.26 -6.20 11.54
CA GLN A 100 11.27 -6.92 12.33
C GLN A 100 10.69 -7.41 13.67
N GLY A 101 11.07 -8.61 14.09
CA GLY A 101 10.65 -9.19 15.37
C GLY A 101 9.21 -9.74 15.40
N GLY A 102 8.51 -9.79 14.25
CA GLY A 102 7.15 -10.31 14.18
C GLY A 102 6.75 -10.94 12.84
N GLN A 103 5.49 -11.37 12.76
CA GLN A 103 4.85 -11.90 11.54
C GLN A 103 3.98 -10.83 10.84
N LYS A 104 4.16 -9.56 11.18
CA LYS A 104 3.37 -8.47 10.63
C LYS A 104 3.97 -7.96 9.32
N TYR A 105 3.09 -7.58 8.41
CA TYR A 105 3.42 -6.98 7.13
C TYR A 105 2.70 -5.65 6.98
N ILE A 106 3.41 -4.62 6.54
CA ILE A 106 2.85 -3.34 6.14
C ILE A 106 2.61 -3.39 4.63
N VAL A 107 1.37 -3.17 4.19
CA VAL A 107 1.05 -2.98 2.77
C VAL A 107 1.40 -1.55 2.41
N TRP A 108 2.51 -1.35 1.70
CA TRP A 108 3.03 -0.03 1.37
C TRP A 108 2.19 0.62 0.28
N ASP A 109 2.08 -0.03 -0.88
CA ASP A 109 1.28 0.45 -2.01
C ASP A 109 0.90 -0.72 -2.95
N ARG A 110 0.02 -0.44 -3.90
CA ARG A 110 -0.23 -1.29 -5.06
C ARG A 110 0.84 -1.08 -6.10
N LEU A 111 1.25 -2.16 -6.75
CA LEU A 111 2.11 -2.08 -7.91
C LEU A 111 1.25 -1.90 -9.15
N TRP A 112 1.44 -0.77 -9.82
CA TRP A 112 0.97 -0.59 -11.18
C TRP A 112 2.10 -1.02 -12.11
N ASN A 113 1.86 -2.03 -12.95
CA ASN A 113 2.84 -2.38 -13.98
C ASN A 113 2.85 -1.27 -15.02
N TYR A 114 3.96 -0.55 -15.11
CA TYR A 114 4.22 0.40 -16.19
C TYR A 114 4.81 -0.35 -17.38
N ASP A 115 4.07 -1.35 -17.88
CA ASP A 115 4.44 -2.11 -19.09
C ASP A 115 3.37 -1.89 -20.15
N THR A 116 3.45 -0.75 -20.83
CA THR A 116 3.41 -0.64 -22.30
C THR A 116 3.97 0.71 -22.73
#